data_AF-A0A653W5P5-F1
#
_entry.id   AF-A0A653W5P5-F1
#
_cell.length_a   1.000
_cell.length_b   1.000
_cell.length_c   1.000
_cell.angle_alpha   90.00
_cell.angle_beta   90.00
_cell.angle_gamma   90.00
#
_symmetry.space_group_name_H-M   'P 1'
#
loop_
_entity.id
_entity.type
_entity.pdbx_description
1 polymer ?
#
loop_
_entity_poly.entity_id
_entity_poly.type
_entity_poly.pdbx_seq_one_letter_code
_entity_poly.pdbx_strand_id
1 'polypeptide(L)'
;MSYDFHLICDEDPREGRFAYACGEFENKFFVNAVEGSENLVVNLAGEDLGLISVPLNVPNSEVGRVFGEEVAHQLAGDAWVSEVNCPYDKDTAEAVRAFLMITVIGTKGLLIDPQSNEVINAEWGA
;
A
#
# COMPACT_ATOMS: atom_id res chain seq x y z
N MET A 1 11.81 -4.55 -13.32
CA MET A 1 11.11 -3.24 -13.22
C MET A 1 11.16 -2.88 -11.74
N SER A 2 11.56 -1.64 -11.41
CA SER A 2 11.61 -1.18 -10.01
C SER A 2 10.26 -0.55 -9.71
N TYR A 3 9.52 -1.10 -8.75
CA TYR A 3 8.37 -0.44 -8.15
C TYR A 3 8.85 0.56 -7.10
N ASP A 4 7.99 1.51 -6.73
CA ASP A 4 8.34 2.58 -5.80
C ASP A 4 8.13 2.16 -4.34
N PHE A 5 7.09 1.36 -4.07
CA PHE A 5 6.74 0.90 -2.72
C PHE A 5 6.16 -0.51 -2.73
N HIS A 6 6.29 -1.22 -1.61
CA HIS A 6 5.37 -2.31 -1.28
C HIS A 6 4.27 -1.80 -0.34
N LEU A 7 3.02 -2.07 -0.68
CA LEU A 7 1.88 -1.99 0.24
C LEU A 7 1.66 -3.39 0.82
N ILE A 8 1.73 -3.50 2.14
CA ILE A 8 1.53 -4.76 2.85
C ILE A 8 0.39 -4.58 3.85
N CYS A 9 -0.65 -5.40 3.75
CA CYS A 9 -1.81 -5.37 4.64
C CYS A 9 -2.04 -6.75 5.26
N ASP A 10 -2.74 -6.82 6.39
CA ASP A 10 -3.17 -8.11 6.99
C ASP A 10 -4.48 -8.64 6.38
N GLU A 11 -5.19 -7.79 5.64
CA GLU A 11 -6.40 -8.12 4.87
C GLU A 11 -6.19 -7.68 3.40
N ASP A 12 -6.95 -8.26 2.47
CA ASP A 12 -6.88 -7.87 1.05
C ASP A 12 -7.27 -6.38 0.92
N PRO A 13 -6.39 -5.49 0.45
CA PRO A 13 -6.64 -4.04 0.45
C PRO A 13 -7.80 -3.60 -0.45
N ARG A 14 -8.31 -4.49 -1.31
CA ARG A 14 -9.52 -4.24 -2.12
C ARG A 14 -10.80 -4.36 -1.29
N GLU A 15 -10.73 -5.04 -0.16
CA GLU A 15 -11.82 -5.25 0.78
C GLU A 15 -11.38 -4.93 2.23
N GLY A 16 -12.30 -4.92 3.19
CA GLY A 16 -11.95 -4.67 4.58
C GLY A 16 -11.49 -3.24 4.90
N ARG A 17 -10.56 -3.10 5.85
CA ARG A 17 -10.26 -1.80 6.49
C ARG A 17 -9.57 -0.80 5.60
N PHE A 18 -8.69 -1.25 4.70
CA PHE A 18 -8.02 -0.35 3.76
C PHE A 18 -9.03 0.25 2.78
N ALA A 19 -9.88 -0.57 2.16
CA ALA A 19 -10.95 -0.10 1.28
C ALA A 19 -11.94 0.82 2.00
N TYR A 20 -12.30 0.52 3.26
CA TYR A 20 -13.12 1.40 4.08
C TYR A 20 -12.41 2.75 4.33
N ALA A 21 -11.14 2.74 4.74
CA ALA A 21 -10.38 3.96 4.99
C ALA A 21 -10.30 4.83 3.73
N CYS A 22 -10.11 4.24 2.55
CA CYS A 22 -10.15 4.96 1.27
C CYS A 22 -11.48 5.67 1.02
N GLY A 23 -12.61 5.07 1.43
CA GLY A 23 -13.95 5.64 1.24
C GLY A 23 -14.29 6.79 2.17
N GLU A 24 -13.63 6.88 3.33
CA GLU A 24 -13.90 7.93 4.33
C GLU A 24 -13.16 9.24 4.03
N PHE A 25 -12.23 9.26 3.07
CA PHE A 25 -11.55 10.49 2.68
C PHE A 25 -12.44 11.35 1.77
N GLU A 26 -13.00 12.44 2.31
CA GLU A 26 -13.78 13.45 1.57
C GLU A 26 -12.96 14.29 0.56
N ASN A 27 -11.68 13.95 0.36
CA ASN A 27 -10.80 14.68 -0.55
C ASN A 27 -11.03 14.28 -2.01
N LYS A 28 -10.51 15.04 -2.97
CA LYS A 28 -10.49 14.66 -4.39
C LYS A 28 -9.62 13.41 -4.68
N PHE A 29 -9.23 12.69 -3.65
CA PHE A 29 -8.32 11.57 -3.67
C PHE A 29 -9.12 10.27 -3.56
N PHE A 30 -8.85 9.31 -4.43
CA PHE A 30 -9.56 8.04 -4.45
C PHE A 30 -8.60 6.90 -4.76
N VAL A 31 -8.79 5.76 -4.11
CA VAL A 31 -8.20 4.49 -4.53
C VAL A 31 -9.33 3.66 -5.12
N ASN A 32 -9.33 3.46 -6.43
CA ASN A 32 -10.43 2.83 -7.17
C ASN A 32 -9.96 1.53 -7.83
N ALA A 33 -10.88 0.59 -8.01
CA ALA A 33 -10.63 -0.55 -8.88
C ALA A 33 -10.51 -0.09 -10.35
N VAL A 34 -9.54 -0.65 -11.08
CA VAL A 34 -9.40 -0.42 -12.52
C VAL A 34 -10.43 -1.27 -13.26
N GLU A 35 -11.25 -0.65 -14.12
CA GLU A 35 -12.26 -1.37 -14.90
C GLU A 35 -11.63 -2.49 -15.74
N GLY A 36 -12.16 -3.71 -15.60
CA GLY A 36 -11.64 -4.89 -16.31
C GLY A 36 -10.34 -5.46 -15.74
N SER A 37 -9.90 -5.00 -14.57
CA SER A 37 -8.72 -5.50 -13.86
C SER A 37 -8.99 -5.64 -12.36
N GLU A 38 -8.12 -6.39 -11.69
CA GLU A 38 -8.07 -6.52 -10.23
C GLU A 38 -7.09 -5.52 -9.58
N ASN A 39 -6.42 -4.69 -10.39
CA ASN A 39 -5.55 -3.63 -9.89
C ASN A 39 -6.36 -2.50 -9.25
N LEU A 40 -5.71 -1.76 -8.36
CA LEU A 40 -6.22 -0.49 -7.86
C LEU A 40 -5.44 0.67 -8.48
N VAL A 41 -6.11 1.78 -8.72
CA VAL A 41 -5.50 3.04 -9.17
C VAL A 41 -5.68 4.10 -8.12
N VAL A 42 -4.59 4.80 -7.84
CA VAL A 42 -4.55 5.97 -6.97
C VAL A 42 -4.83 7.19 -7.84
N ASN A 43 -5.97 7.84 -7.61
CA ASN A 43 -6.43 8.99 -8.38
C ASN A 43 -6.48 10.24 -7.49
N LEU A 44 -6.07 11.38 -8.04
CA LEU A 44 -6.24 12.69 -7.42
C LEU A 44 -6.85 13.66 -8.42
N ALA A 45 -8.01 14.22 -8.09
CA ALA A 45 -8.72 15.21 -8.89
C ALA A 45 -8.99 14.79 -10.35
N GLY A 46 -9.13 13.48 -10.60
CA GLY A 46 -9.34 12.92 -11.93
C GLY A 46 -8.06 12.49 -12.65
N GLU A 47 -6.89 12.65 -12.04
CA GLU A 47 -5.60 12.20 -12.59
C GLU A 47 -5.10 10.93 -11.89
N ASP A 48 -4.72 9.93 -12.68
CA ASP A 48 -4.16 8.67 -12.18
C ASP A 48 -2.68 8.86 -11.83
N LEU A 49 -2.37 8.83 -10.54
CA LEU A 49 -1.04 9.11 -10.00
C LEU A 49 -0.19 7.86 -9.80
N GLY A 50 -0.84 6.73 -9.49
CA GLY A 50 -0.15 5.49 -9.17
C GLY A 50 -1.01 4.26 -9.39
N LEU A 51 -0.36 3.14 -9.71
CA LEU A 51 -0.98 1.83 -9.88
C LEU A 51 -0.55 0.93 -8.73
N ILE A 52 -1.52 0.34 -8.04
CA ILE A 52 -1.34 -0.72 -7.07
C ILE A 52 -1.68 -2.03 -7.77
N SER A 53 -0.71 -2.92 -7.85
CA SER A 53 -0.89 -4.24 -8.45
C SER A 53 -1.86 -5.12 -7.65
N VAL A 54 -2.39 -6.14 -8.31
CA VAL A 54 -3.25 -7.17 -7.70
C VAL A 54 -2.60 -7.70 -6.42
N PRO A 55 -3.29 -7.62 -5.27
CA PRO A 55 -2.76 -8.11 -4.00
C PRO A 55 -2.51 -9.61 -4.04
N LEU A 56 -1.31 -10.02 -3.62
CA LEU A 56 -0.93 -11.42 -3.48
C LEU A 56 -0.94 -11.80 -2.01
N ASN A 57 -1.61 -12.90 -1.67
CA ASN A 57 -1.54 -13.46 -0.33
C ASN A 57 -0.19 -14.18 -0.14
N VAL A 58 0.58 -13.75 0.84
CA VAL A 58 1.94 -14.19 1.15
C VAL A 58 1.97 -14.77 2.57
N PRO A 59 2.42 -16.03 2.74
CA PRO A 59 2.52 -16.63 4.07
C PRO A 59 3.45 -15.86 5.00
N ASN A 60 3.13 -15.78 6.30
CA ASN A 60 3.91 -14.96 7.24
C ASN A 60 5.41 -15.34 7.31
N SER A 61 5.75 -16.62 7.12
CA SER A 61 7.15 -17.06 7.07
C SER A 61 7.92 -16.46 5.89
N GLU A 62 7.23 -16.22 4.77
CA GLU A 62 7.81 -15.60 3.59
C GLU A 62 7.89 -14.08 3.75
N VAL A 63 6.92 -13.47 4.42
CA VAL A 63 6.98 -12.05 4.84
C VAL A 63 8.23 -11.80 5.68
N GLY A 64 8.48 -12.65 6.69
CA GLY A 64 9.68 -12.54 7.54
C GLY A 64 10.99 -12.67 6.75
N ARG A 65 11.01 -13.59 5.77
CA ARG A 65 12.16 -13.81 4.89
C ARG A 65 12.46 -12.64 3.95
N VAL A 66 11.42 -12.00 3.41
CA VAL A 66 11.54 -10.98 2.37
C VAL A 66 11.62 -9.58 2.97
N PHE A 67 10.75 -9.26 3.92
CA PHE A 67 10.58 -7.92 4.49
C PHE A 67 11.16 -7.78 5.91
N GLY A 68 11.55 -8.88 6.54
CA GLY A 68 12.13 -8.91 7.88
C GLY A 68 11.16 -9.36 8.96
N GLU A 69 11.71 -9.93 10.03
CA GLU A 69 10.95 -10.52 11.15
C GLU A 69 10.09 -9.49 11.90
N GLU A 70 10.52 -8.22 11.95
CA GLU A 70 9.76 -7.15 12.61
C GLU A 70 8.42 -6.88 11.88
N VAL A 71 8.45 -6.83 10.55
CA VAL A 71 7.26 -6.68 9.71
C VAL A 71 6.30 -7.86 9.89
N ALA A 72 6.84 -9.09 9.87
CA ALA A 72 6.07 -10.31 10.09
C ALA A 72 5.41 -10.35 11.49
N HIS A 73 6.14 -9.92 12.53
CA HIS A 73 5.60 -9.82 13.88
C HIS A 73 4.48 -8.77 14.00
N GLN A 74 4.62 -7.62 13.34
CA GLN A 74 3.61 -6.56 13.39
C GLN A 74 2.28 -6.98 12.73
N LEU A 75 2.34 -7.73 11.62
CA LEU A 75 1.15 -8.19 10.92
C LEU A 75 0.45 -9.36 11.64
N ALA A 76 1.22 -10.17 12.39
CA ALA A 76 0.74 -11.28 13.21
C ALA A 76 -0.13 -12.30 12.45
N GLY A 77 0.22 -12.55 11.18
CA GLY A 77 -0.52 -13.45 10.28
C GLY A 77 0.01 -13.39 8.86
N ASP A 78 -0.64 -14.13 7.95
CA ASP A 78 -0.37 -14.00 6.51
C ASP A 78 -0.70 -12.58 6.04
N ALA A 79 0.01 -12.12 5.02
CA ALA A 79 -0.10 -10.75 4.53
C ALA A 79 -0.58 -10.70 3.09
N TRP A 80 -1.18 -9.59 2.72
CA TRP A 80 -1.53 -9.23 1.35
C TRP A 80 -0.56 -8.18 0.87
N VAL A 81 0.21 -8.51 -0.17
CA VAL A 81 1.30 -7.68 -0.69
C VAL A 81 0.94 -7.18 -2.08
N SER A 82 1.05 -5.88 -2.31
CA SER A 82 0.93 -5.23 -3.60
C SER A 82 2.16 -4.38 -3.89
N GLU A 83 2.66 -4.44 -5.12
CA GLU A 83 3.63 -3.50 -5.67
C GLU A 83 2.92 -2.21 -6.10
N VAL A 84 3.47 -1.05 -5.74
CA VAL A 84 2.97 0.28 -6.12
C VAL A 84 3.92 0.93 -7.11
N ASN A 85 3.41 1.37 -8.26
CA ASN A 85 4.17 2.03 -9.33
C ASN A 85 3.61 3.43 -9.62
N CYS A 86 4.47 4.44 -9.61
CA CYS A 86 4.14 5.85 -9.83
C CYS A 86 4.77 6.30 -11.17
N PRO A 87 4.02 6.47 -12.27
CA PRO A 87 4.61 6.47 -13.61
C PRO A 87 5.21 7.82 -14.07
N TYR A 88 4.86 8.94 -13.44
CA TYR A 88 4.91 10.24 -14.13
C TYR A 88 5.94 11.24 -13.59
N ASP A 89 6.22 11.33 -12.29
CA ASP A 89 7.29 12.20 -11.71
C ASP A 89 7.54 11.92 -10.20
N LYS A 90 8.63 12.44 -9.60
CA LYS A 90 8.95 12.31 -8.17
C LYS A 90 7.91 12.95 -7.24
N ASP A 91 7.36 14.11 -7.62
CA ASP A 91 6.33 14.81 -6.87
C ASP A 91 5.03 14.00 -6.85
N THR A 92 4.73 13.28 -7.94
CA THR A 92 3.61 12.33 -8.01
C THR A 92 3.82 11.12 -7.09
N ALA A 93 5.04 10.58 -7.04
CA ALA A 93 5.37 9.46 -6.16
C ALA A 93 5.27 9.85 -4.67
N GLU A 94 5.75 11.04 -4.29
CA GLU A 94 5.60 11.56 -2.92
C GLU A 94 4.13 11.82 -2.57
N ALA A 95 3.33 12.31 -3.50
CA ALA A 95 1.88 12.44 -3.29
C ALA A 95 1.24 11.08 -3.02
N VAL A 96 1.44 10.09 -3.90
CA VAL A 96 0.92 8.72 -3.73
C VAL A 96 1.38 8.13 -2.39
N ARG A 97 2.67 8.26 -2.05
CA ARG A 97 3.22 7.81 -0.78
C ARG A 97 2.50 8.44 0.41
N ALA A 98 2.37 9.76 0.43
CA ALA A 98 1.70 10.48 1.52
C ALA A 98 0.23 10.01 1.68
N PHE A 99 -0.48 9.82 0.57
CA PHE A 99 -1.86 9.34 0.63
C PHE A 99 -1.99 7.91 1.13
N LEU A 100 -1.15 7.00 0.63
CA LEU A 100 -1.13 5.62 1.11
C LEU A 100 -0.75 5.57 2.59
N MET A 101 0.21 6.40 3.03
CA MET A 101 0.58 6.52 4.45
C MET A 101 -0.62 6.91 5.32
N ILE A 102 -1.36 7.94 4.91
CA ILE A 102 -2.57 8.37 5.63
C ILE A 102 -3.61 7.24 5.67
N THR A 103 -3.78 6.51 4.57
CA THR A 103 -4.73 5.40 4.47
C THR A 103 -4.34 4.27 5.43
N VAL A 104 -3.04 3.94 5.52
CA VAL A 104 -2.60 2.84 6.39
C VAL A 104 -2.55 3.19 7.88
N ILE A 105 -2.45 4.47 8.27
CA ILE A 105 -2.40 4.93 9.68
C ILE A 105 -3.59 4.44 10.52
N GLY A 106 -4.76 4.22 9.91
CA GLY A 106 -5.96 3.68 10.58
C GLY A 106 -6.15 2.17 10.45
N THR A 107 -5.20 1.48 9.84
CA THR A 107 -5.30 0.05 9.47
C THR A 107 -4.09 -0.72 10.01
N LYS A 108 -4.01 -2.02 9.74
CA LYS A 108 -2.80 -2.81 9.97
C LYS A 108 -1.91 -2.88 8.71
N GLY A 109 -1.92 -1.80 7.92
CA GLY A 109 -1.13 -1.66 6.70
C GLY A 109 0.26 -1.10 6.95
N LEU A 110 1.19 -1.47 6.08
CA LEU A 110 2.58 -1.05 6.04
C LEU A 110 2.97 -0.63 4.63
N LEU A 111 3.81 0.40 4.55
CA LEU A 111 4.49 0.79 3.32
C LEU A 111 5.98 0.54 3.50
N ILE A 112 6.60 -0.14 2.55
CA ILE A 112 8.03 -0.47 2.59
C ILE A 112 8.73 0.08 1.35
N ASP A 113 9.83 0.80 1.57
CA ASP A 113 10.75 1.18 0.50
C ASP A 113 11.49 -0.07 0.01
N PRO A 114 11.36 -0.47 -1.26
CA PRO A 114 11.93 -1.71 -1.74
C PRO A 114 13.44 -1.68 -1.94
N GLN A 115 14.07 -0.50 -1.92
CA GLN A 115 15.52 -0.36 -2.06
C GLN A 115 16.24 -0.54 -0.74
N SER A 116 15.69 0.03 0.35
CA SER A 116 16.26 -0.07 1.70
C SER A 116 15.61 -1.17 2.55
N ASN A 117 14.43 -1.65 2.16
CA ASN A 117 13.56 -2.50 2.95
C ASN A 117 13.16 -1.87 4.31
N GLU A 118 13.14 -0.54 4.36
CA GLU A 118 12.70 0.21 5.54
C GLU A 118 11.20 0.44 5.50
N VAL A 119 10.56 0.32 6.66
CA VAL A 119 9.15 0.64 6.84
C VAL A 119 8.98 2.16 6.87
N ILE A 120 8.25 2.67 5.88
CA ILE A 120 8.03 4.10 5.65
C ILE A 120 7.10 4.71 6.70
N ASN A 121 6.14 3.93 7.23
CA ASN A 121 5.14 4.38 8.19
C ASN A 121 5.39 3.89 9.64
N ALA A 122 6.63 3.49 9.98
CA ALA A 122 6.98 2.94 11.29
C ALA A 122 6.81 3.92 12.46
N GLU A 123 6.93 5.23 12.22
CA GLU A 123 6.99 6.22 13.31
C GLU A 123 5.63 6.59 13.95
N TRP A 124 4.50 6.05 13.47
CA TRP A 124 3.17 6.51 13.87
C TRP A 124 2.39 5.50 14.75
N GLY A 125 3.06 4.44 15.21
CA GLY A 125 2.48 3.39 16.06
C GLY A 125 3.13 3.22 17.44
N ALA A 126 3.94 4.19 17.89
CA ALA A 126 4.56 4.22 19.22
C ALA A 126 3.72 5.02 20.24
#